data_AF-A0A348ZKV4-F1
#
_entry.id   AF-A0A348ZKV4-F1
#
_cell.length_a   1.000
_cell.length_b   1.000
_cell.length_c   1.000
_cell.angle_alpha   90.00
_cell.angle_beta   90.00
_cell.angle_gamma   90.00
#
_symmetry.space_group_name_H-M   'P 1'
#
loop_
_entity.id
_entity.type
_entity.pdbx_description
1 polymer ?
#
loop_
_entity_poly.entity_id
_entity_poly.type
_entity_poly.pdbx_seq_one_letter_code
_entity_poly.pdbx_strand_id
1 'polypeptide(L)' 'LLRTDLVVVDIIYNPLETKLYKMANANGCKVLNGIEMLIYQGAASFKLWTEMDFPIEIVREKVYKSIKENSE' A
#
# COMPACT_ATOMS: atom_id res chain seq x y z
N LEU A 1 8.09 -10.08 20.74
CA LEU A 1 7.15 -9.22 19.96
C LEU A 1 7.96 -8.52 18.86
N LEU A 2 7.37 -8.32 17.67
CA LEU A 2 7.95 -7.73 16.43
C LEU A 2 9.47 -7.58 16.39
N ARG A 3 10.16 -8.61 15.87
CA ARG A 3 11.62 -8.58 15.71
C ARG A 3 12.01 -7.64 14.56
N THR A 4 13.12 -6.92 14.74
CA THR A 4 13.65 -5.92 13.80
C THR A 4 13.96 -6.48 12.39
N ASP A 5 14.19 -7.80 12.27
CA ASP A 5 14.46 -8.48 10.99
C ASP A 5 13.21 -8.77 10.14
N LEU A 6 12.02 -8.56 10.69
CA LEU A 6 10.77 -8.82 9.99
C LEU A 6 10.42 -7.73 8.97
N VAL A 7 9.77 -8.15 7.90
CA VAL A 7 8.98 -7.28 7.02
C VAL A 7 7.52 -7.41 7.44
N VAL A 8 6.89 -6.31 7.81
CA VAL A 8 5.48 -6.26 8.20
C VAL A 8 4.70 -5.59 7.07
N VAL A 9 3.79 -6.35 6.46
CA VAL A 9 2.87 -5.85 5.44
C VAL A 9 1.50 -5.75 6.07
N ASP A 10 0.93 -4.55 6.11
CA ASP A 10 -0.44 -4.30 6.52
C ASP A 10 -1.28 -3.96 5.28
N ILE A 11 -2.29 -4.76 4.98
CA ILE A 11 -3.12 -4.57 3.78
C ILE A 11 -4.14 -3.44 3.94
N ILE A 12 -4.32 -2.91 5.15
CA ILE A 12 -5.15 -1.72 5.37
C ILE A 12 -4.39 -0.50 4.83
N TYR A 13 -5.09 0.29 4.02
CA TYR A 13 -4.56 1.53 3.43
C TYR A 13 -5.33 2.79 3.84
N ASN A 14 -6.44 2.65 4.58
CA ASN A 14 -7.13 3.76 5.23
C ASN A 14 -7.49 3.35 6.68
N PRO A 15 -6.81 3.89 7.71
CA PRO A 15 -5.73 4.89 7.63
C PRO A 15 -4.45 4.34 6.99
N LEU A 16 -3.60 5.22 6.46
CA LEU A 16 -2.30 4.85 5.85
C LEU A 16 -1.36 4.11 6.80
N GLU A 17 -1.46 4.43 8.09
CA GLU A 17 -0.64 3.85 9.15
C GLU A 17 -1.54 3.33 10.28
N THR A 18 -1.77 2.02 10.27
CA THR A 18 -2.49 1.33 11.34
C THR A 18 -1.67 1.27 12.63
N LYS A 19 -2.29 0.76 13.71
CA LYS A 19 -1.58 0.46 14.95
C LYS A 19 -0.44 -0.54 14.75
N LEU A 20 -0.65 -1.59 13.94
CA LEU A 20 0.38 -2.59 13.65
C LEU A 20 1.54 -1.97 12.88
N TYR A 21 1.23 -1.16 11.85
CA TYR A 21 2.23 -0.43 11.08
C TYR A 21 3.11 0.43 12.00
N LYS A 22 2.49 1.26 12.85
CA LYS A 22 3.21 2.15 13.78
C LYS A 22 4.07 1.37 14.76
N MET A 23 3.57 0.27 15.30
CA MET A 23 4.34 -0.61 16.21
C MET A 23 5.52 -1.27 15.52
N ALA A 24 5.35 -1.76 14.29
CA ALA A 24 6.42 -2.38 13.53
C ALA A 24 7.49 -1.36 13.13
N ASN A 25 7.08 -0.19 12.65
CA ASN A 25 7.97 0.91 12.29
C ASN A 25 8.77 1.40 13.51
N ALA A 26 8.11 1.59 14.66
CA ALA A 26 8.79 1.99 15.90
C ALA A 26 9.79 0.95 16.41
N ASN A 27 9.58 -0.33 16.09
CA ASN A 27 10.52 -1.41 16.40
C ASN A 27 11.61 -1.60 15.33
N GLY A 28 11.72 -0.70 14.34
CA GLY A 28 12.74 -0.79 13.29
C GLY A 28 12.51 -1.88 12.24
N CYS A 29 11.31 -2.45 12.19
CA CYS A 29 10.94 -3.40 11.13
C CYS A 29 10.81 -2.64 9.79
N LYS A 30 11.03 -3.35 8.67
CA LYS A 30 10.59 -2.83 7.37
C LYS A 30 9.08 -2.94 7.30
N VAL A 31 8.40 -1.86 6.94
CA VAL A 31 6.93 -1.81 6.89
C VAL A 31 6.44 -1.42 5.50
N LEU A 32 5.35 -2.04 5.05
CA LEU A 32 4.61 -1.66 3.85
C LEU A 32 3.11 -1.60 4.18
N ASN A 33 2.41 -0.63 3.60
CA ASN A 33 0.96 -0.54 3.69
C ASN A 33 0.26 -1.18 2.48
N GLY A 34 -1.07 -1.16 2.48
CA GLY A 34 -1.88 -1.87 1.50
C GLY A 34 -2.01 -1.20 0.13
N ILE A 35 -1.44 0.00 -0.07
CA ILE A 35 -1.66 0.77 -1.31
C ILE A 35 -1.07 0.05 -2.51
N GLU A 36 0.13 -0.49 -2.39
CA GLU A 36 0.75 -1.22 -3.50
C GLU A 36 -0.11 -2.44 -3.87
N MET A 37 -0.63 -3.18 -2.89
CA MET A 37 -1.54 -4.29 -3.16
C MET A 37 -2.79 -3.83 -3.91
N LEU A 38 -3.41 -2.71 -3.50
CA LEU A 38 -4.56 -2.12 -4.18
C LEU A 38 -4.24 -1.72 -5.63
N ILE A 39 -3.06 -1.18 -5.91
CA ILE A 39 -2.65 -0.78 -7.26
C ILE A 39 -2.38 -2.01 -8.13
N TYR A 40 -1.60 -2.97 -7.64
CA TYR A 40 -1.19 -4.14 -8.42
C TYR A 40 -2.34 -5.09 -8.72
N GLN A 41 -3.31 -5.27 -7.82
CA GLN A 41 -4.51 -6.04 -8.14
C GLN A 41 -5.35 -5.39 -9.25
N GLY A 42 -5.41 -4.06 -9.26
CA GLY A 42 -6.09 -3.29 -10.31
C GLY A 42 -5.34 -3.40 -11.63
N ALA A 43 -4.01 -3.32 -11.59
CA ALA A 43 -3.15 -3.51 -12.75
C ALA A 43 -3.32 -4.90 -13.38
N ALA A 44 -3.35 -5.95 -12.56
CA ALA A 44 -3.58 -7.32 -13.02
C ALA A 44 -4.96 -7.46 -13.69
N SER A 45 -6.00 -6.94 -13.04
CA SER A 45 -7.37 -6.98 -13.59
C SER A 45 -7.47 -6.19 -14.91
N PHE A 46 -6.88 -5.01 -14.98
CA PHE A 46 -6.82 -4.18 -16.18
C PHE A 46 -6.12 -4.91 -17.33
N LYS A 47 -4.97 -5.55 -17.07
CA LYS A 47 -4.24 -6.32 -18.06
C LYS A 47 -5.07 -7.51 -18.57
N LEU A 48 -5.77 -8.21 -17.68
CA LEU A 48 -6.64 -9.34 -18.06
C LEU A 48 -7.81 -8.91 -18.95
N TRP A 49 -8.38 -7.72 -18.74
CA TRP A 49 -9.53 -7.26 -19.51
C TRP A 49 -9.18 -6.55 -20.81
N THR A 50 -8.06 -5.83 -20.83
CA THR A 50 -7.72 -4.93 -21.95
C THR A 50 -6.53 -5.40 -22.76
N GLU A 51 -5.77 -6.37 -22.26
CA GLU A 51 -4.44 -6.78 -22.76
C GLU A 51 -3.39 -5.65 -22.78
N MET A 52 -3.73 -4.46 -22.29
CA MET A 52 -2.85 -3.28 -22.24
C MET A 52 -2.12 -3.19 -20.91
N ASP A 53 -0.98 -2.50 -20.90
CA ASP A 53 -0.21 -2.26 -19.69
C ASP A 53 -0.88 -1.16 -18.84
N PHE A 54 -0.93 -1.41 -17.53
CA PHE A 54 -1.50 -0.48 -16.58
C PHE A 54 -0.47 0.61 -16.23
N PRO A 55 -0.83 1.91 -16.28
CA PRO A 55 0.09 3.00 -15.97
C PRO A 55 0.29 3.16 -14.45
N ILE A 56 1.06 2.23 -13.86
CA ILE A 56 1.26 2.09 -12.41
C ILE A 56 1.70 3.40 -11.75
N GLU A 57 2.71 4.10 -12.29
CA GLU A 57 3.26 5.31 -11.67
C GLU A 57 2.22 6.43 -11.55
N ILE A 58 1.49 6.69 -12.64
CA ILE A 58 0.46 7.75 -12.69
C ILE A 58 -0.69 7.42 -11.73
N VAL A 59 -1.09 6.15 -11.66
CA VAL A 59 -2.16 5.71 -10.77
C VAL A 59 -1.71 5.76 -9.31
N ARG A 60 -0.46 5.37 -9.03
CA ARG A 60 0.13 5.43 -7.68
C ARG A 60 0.03 6.84 -7.12
N GLU A 61 0.53 7.84 -7.83
CA GLU A 61 0.49 9.23 -7.38
C GLU A 61 -0.94 9.70 -7.06
N LYS A 62 -1.90 9.36 -7.93
CA LYS A 62 -3.31 9.73 -7.75
C LYS A 62 -3.95 9.04 -6.55
N VAL A 63 -3.72 7.73 -6.38
CA VAL A 63 -4.26 6.95 -5.25
C VAL A 63 -3.70 7.46 -3.93
N TYR A 64 -2.38 7.68 -3.85
CA TYR A 64 -1.76 8.23 -2.64
C TYR A 64 -2.30 9.62 -2.28
N LYS A 65 -2.47 10.50 -3.27
CA LYS A 65 -3.06 11.83 -3.06
C LYS A 65 -4.48 11.73 -2.52
N SER A 66 -5.33 10.92 -3.16
CA SER A 66 -6.73 10.77 -2.78
C SER A 66 -6.91 10.17 -1.37
N ILE A 67 -6.10 9.18 -1.00
CA ILE A 67 -6.20 8.58 0.35
C ILE A 67 -5.77 9.57 1.43
N LYS A 68 -4.74 10.40 1.18
CA LYS A 68 -4.33 11.46 2.11
C LYS A 68 -5.43 12.49 2.31
N GLU A 69 -6.05 12.97 1.23
CA GLU A 69 -7.13 13.96 1.28
C GLU A 69 -8.39 13.44 2.01
N ASN A 70 -8.66 12.13 1.97
CA ASN A 70 -9.80 11.51 2.67
C ASN A 70 -9.51 11.12 4.14
N SER A 71 -8.26 11.23 4.59
CA SER A 71 -7.85 10.90 5.95
C SER A 71 -7.75 12.14 6.87
N GLU A 72 -7.99 13.34 6.31
CA GLU A 72 -8.14 14.63 7.01
C GLU A 72 -9.63 14.92 7.29
#